data_AF-A0A3D2AXY7-F1
#
_entry.id   AF-A0A3D2AXY7-F1
#
_cell.length_a   1.000
_cell.length_b   1.000
_cell.length_c   1.000
_cell.angle_alpha   90.00
_cell.angle_beta   90.00
_cell.angle_gamma   90.00
#
_symmetry.space_group_name_H-M   'P 1'
#
loop_
_entity.id
_entity.type
_entity.pdbx_description
1 polymer ?
#
loop_
_entity_poly.entity_id
_entity_poly.type
_entity_poly.pdbx_seq_one_letter_code
_entity_poly.pdbx_strand_id
1 'polypeptide(L)'
;SAFEDPMVNSLHVKVSGCPNGCSRHHIANIGFHGAATKGDGNQVPAYEVFLAGNYGNQDPVRFGHRVKAKVPAKRVPLFMNEIISFYQDNRSKEEPFNDFVDRVGT
;
A
#
# COMPACT_ATOMS: atom_id res chain seq x y z
N SER A 1 17.62 -10.67 1.82
CA SER A 1 17.16 -9.48 1.07
C SER A 1 15.63 -9.39 1.15
N ALA A 2 14.98 -8.25 0.91
CA ALA A 2 13.51 -8.13 1.04
C ALA A 2 12.72 -9.17 0.21
N PHE A 3 13.31 -9.69 -0.87
CA PHE A 3 12.73 -10.71 -1.74
C PHE A 3 12.89 -12.15 -1.24
N GLU A 4 13.58 -12.38 -0.13
CA GLU A 4 13.69 -13.71 0.51
C GLU A 4 12.64 -13.90 1.62
N ASP A 5 11.90 -12.85 1.95
CA ASP A 5 10.89 -12.85 3.00
C ASP A 5 9.54 -13.36 2.47
N PRO A 6 9.06 -14.53 2.94
CA PRO A 6 7.83 -15.12 2.42
C PRO A 6 6.60 -14.22 2.60
N MET A 7 6.53 -13.47 3.71
CA MET A 7 5.40 -12.59 3.99
C MET A 7 5.41 -11.34 3.11
N VAL A 8 6.59 -10.84 2.73
CA VAL A 8 6.71 -9.75 1.75
C VAL A 8 6.34 -10.24 0.36
N ASN A 9 6.78 -11.44 -0.01
CA ASN A 9 6.47 -12.03 -1.32
C ASN A 9 4.98 -12.37 -1.50
N SER A 10 4.24 -12.61 -0.40
CA SER A 10 2.79 -12.83 -0.46
C SER A 10 1.96 -11.55 -0.61
N LEU A 11 2.58 -10.36 -0.59
CA LEU A 11 1.84 -9.11 -0.66
C LEU A 11 1.25 -8.88 -2.05
N HIS A 12 -0.05 -8.60 -2.07
CA HIS A 12 -0.72 -8.10 -3.24
C HIS A 12 -0.61 -6.59 -3.32
N VAL A 13 0.21 -6.12 -4.26
CA VAL A 13 0.32 -4.70 -4.62
C VAL A 13 -0.48 -4.44 -5.90
N LYS A 14 -1.38 -3.47 -5.88
CA LYS A 14 -2.25 -3.14 -7.03
C LYS A 14 -2.26 -1.65 -7.32
N VAL A 15 -2.08 -1.29 -8.59
CA VAL A 15 -2.03 0.11 -9.04
C VAL A 15 -3.11 0.35 -10.09
N SER A 16 -3.97 1.35 -9.86
CA SER A 16 -4.91 1.87 -10.85
C SER A 16 -4.47 3.25 -11.33
N GLY A 17 -4.71 3.57 -12.61
CA GLY A 17 -4.45 4.91 -13.15
C GLY A 17 -5.45 5.98 -12.69
N CYS A 18 -6.63 5.58 -12.22
CA CYS A 18 -7.68 6.47 -11.74
C CYS A 18 -8.47 5.84 -10.58
N PRO A 19 -9.35 6.60 -9.89
CA PRO A 19 -10.12 6.11 -8.75
C PRO A 19 -11.13 4.99 -9.07
N ASN A 20 -11.43 4.73 -10.35
CA ASN A 20 -12.47 3.77 -10.76
C ASN A 20 -12.17 2.31 -10.39
N GLY A 21 -10.95 1.98 -9.98
CA GLY A 21 -10.71 0.69 -9.33
C GLY A 21 -10.53 -0.52 -10.23
N CYS A 22 -10.23 -0.35 -11.53
CA CYS A 22 -10.08 -1.47 -12.47
C CYS A 22 -9.07 -2.54 -12.02
N SER A 23 -8.02 -2.16 -11.28
CA SER A 23 -7.03 -3.11 -10.72
C SER A 23 -7.42 -3.69 -9.36
N ARG A 24 -8.60 -3.32 -8.82
CA ARG A 24 -9.08 -3.66 -7.47
C ARG A 24 -8.15 -3.16 -6.35
N HIS A 25 -7.61 -1.95 -6.50
CA HIS A 25 -6.63 -1.39 -5.54
C HIS A 25 -7.19 -1.22 -4.12
N HIS A 26 -8.49 -0.96 -3.96
CA HIS A 26 -9.09 -0.78 -2.63
C HIS A 26 -9.08 -2.05 -1.76
N ILE A 27 -8.86 -3.24 -2.34
CA ILE A 27 -8.88 -4.54 -1.66
C ILE A 27 -7.55 -5.29 -1.76
N ALA A 28 -6.46 -4.56 -2.01
CA ALA A 28 -5.10 -5.07 -2.02
C ALA A 28 -4.42 -4.83 -0.67
N ASN A 29 -3.38 -5.60 -0.33
CA ASN A 29 -2.57 -5.30 0.86
C ASN A 29 -1.99 -3.89 0.76
N ILE A 30 -1.49 -3.53 -0.43
CA ILE A 30 -1.04 -2.17 -0.76
C ILE A 30 -1.69 -1.76 -2.08
N GLY A 31 -2.61 -0.81 -2.01
CA GLY A 31 -3.35 -0.27 -3.13
C GLY A 31 -2.92 1.14 -3.50
N PHE A 32 -2.90 1.44 -4.79
CA PHE A 32 -2.68 2.79 -5.32
C PHE A 32 -3.76 3.15 -6.34
N HIS A 33 -4.18 4.41 -6.34
CA HIS A 33 -4.84 4.99 -7.51
C HIS A 33 -4.25 6.35 -7.88
N GLY A 34 -4.24 6.63 -9.19
CA GLY A 34 -3.74 7.90 -9.71
C GLY A 34 -4.49 9.10 -9.14
N ALA A 35 -3.73 10.17 -8.91
CA ALA A 35 -4.17 11.45 -8.40
C ALA A 35 -3.23 12.56 -8.91
N ALA A 36 -3.54 13.80 -8.54
CA ALA A 36 -2.62 14.93 -8.67
C ALA A 36 -2.39 15.58 -7.31
N THR A 37 -1.18 16.09 -7.11
CA THR A 37 -0.80 16.92 -5.94
C THR A 37 -0.05 18.16 -6.40
N LYS A 38 0.08 19.17 -5.52
CA LYS A 38 0.90 20.35 -5.80
C LYS A 38 2.37 19.99 -5.56
N GLY A 39 3.22 20.27 -6.54
CA GLY A 39 4.68 20.30 -6.44
C GLY A 39 5.20 21.72 -6.63
N ASP A 40 6.47 21.88 -7.01
CA ASP A 40 7.16 23.17 -7.21
C ASP A 40 6.43 24.06 -8.23
N GLY A 41 5.44 24.82 -7.77
CA GLY A 41 4.61 25.72 -8.57
C GLY A 41 3.58 25.06 -9.50
N ASN A 42 3.59 23.73 -9.68
CA ASN A 42 2.75 23.03 -10.66
C ASN A 42 2.04 21.81 -10.07
N GLN A 43 0.96 21.36 -10.72
CA GLN A 43 0.38 20.05 -10.43
C GLN A 43 1.29 18.94 -10.97
N VAL A 44 1.56 17.93 -10.14
CA VAL A 44 2.37 16.77 -10.50
C VAL A 44 1.58 15.47 -10.31
N PRO A 45 1.81 14.44 -11.15
CA PRO A 45 1.23 13.13 -10.96
C PRO A 45 1.57 12.53 -9.59
N ALA A 46 0.57 11.99 -8.92
CA ALA A 46 0.70 11.38 -7.62
C ALA A 46 -0.20 10.13 -7.52
N TYR A 47 -0.08 9.43 -6.40
CA TYR A 47 -0.98 8.35 -6.02
C TYR A 47 -1.56 8.62 -4.64
N GLU A 48 -2.82 8.26 -4.45
CA GLU A 48 -3.35 7.97 -3.13
C GLU A 48 -3.10 6.51 -2.79
N VAL A 49 -2.90 6.24 -1.50
CA VAL A 49 -2.49 4.93 -1.00
C VAL A 49 -3.57 4.34 -0.10
N PHE A 50 -3.79 3.04 -0.26
CA PHE A 50 -4.69 2.22 0.55
C PHE A 50 -3.87 1.09 1.16
N LEU A 51 -3.97 0.91 2.47
CA LEU A 51 -3.22 -0.13 3.18
C LEU A 51 -4.17 -1.13 3.81
N ALA A 52 -3.75 -2.38 3.85
CA ALA A 52 -4.43 -3.44 4.55
C ALA A 52 -5.83 -3.80 4.01
N GLY A 53 -6.03 -3.75 2.69
CA GLY A 53 -7.18 -4.41 2.05
C GLY A 53 -6.94 -5.90 1.82
N ASN A 54 -8.00 -6.67 1.57
CA ASN A 54 -7.87 -8.07 1.14
C ASN A 54 -9.07 -8.49 0.26
N TYR A 55 -8.92 -9.59 -0.50
CA TYR A 55 -9.92 -10.05 -1.45
C TYR A 55 -10.57 -11.41 -1.10
N GLY A 56 -10.55 -11.82 0.17
CA GLY A 56 -11.47 -12.87 0.64
C GLY A 56 -10.96 -14.31 0.63
N ASN A 57 -9.64 -14.57 0.64
CA ASN A 57 -9.12 -15.94 0.56
C ASN A 57 -9.28 -16.75 1.87
N GLN A 58 -9.10 -16.11 3.03
CA GLN A 58 -9.14 -16.74 4.36
C GLN A 58 -9.94 -15.88 5.35
N ASP A 59 -9.84 -14.56 5.20
CA ASP A 59 -10.63 -13.57 5.93
C ASP A 59 -11.76 -12.99 5.08
N PRO A 60 -12.78 -12.35 5.68
CA PRO A 60 -13.75 -11.55 4.95
C PRO A 60 -13.08 -10.47 4.09
N VAL A 61 -13.64 -10.21 2.91
CA VAL A 61 -13.22 -9.11 2.03
C VAL A 61 -13.32 -7.79 2.79
N ARG A 62 -12.24 -7.00 2.77
CA ARG A 62 -12.19 -5.70 3.42
C ARG A 62 -11.49 -4.66 2.57
N PHE A 63 -11.97 -3.42 2.70
CA PHE A 63 -11.34 -2.26 2.11
C PHE A 63 -10.11 -1.84 2.91
N GLY A 64 -9.05 -1.43 2.21
CA GLY A 64 -7.87 -0.86 2.84
C GLY A 64 -8.12 0.55 3.39
N HIS A 65 -7.39 0.89 4.43
CA HIS A 65 -7.34 2.23 5.01
C HIS A 65 -6.72 3.21 4.03
N ARG A 66 -7.48 4.24 3.67
CA ARG A 66 -6.97 5.34 2.86
C ARG A 66 -6.00 6.17 3.70
N VAL A 67 -4.74 6.17 3.31
CA VAL A 67 -3.70 7.01 3.94
C VAL A 67 -3.99 8.47 3.59
N LYS A 68 -3.93 9.36 4.60
CA LYS A 68 -4.21 10.80 4.42
C LYS A 68 -3.03 11.56 3.81
N ALA A 69 -2.38 10.97 2.80
CA ALA A 69 -1.27 11.55 2.07
C ALA A 69 -1.29 11.14 0.60
N LYS A 70 -0.73 12.00 -0.25
CA LYS A 70 -0.49 11.70 -1.66
C LYS A 70 1.00 11.51 -1.89
N VAL A 71 1.37 10.42 -2.55
CA VAL A 71 2.76 10.09 -2.88
C VAL A 71 3.02 10.55 -4.32
N PRO A 72 3.94 11.49 -4.57
CA PRO A 72 4.34 11.83 -5.93
C PRO A 72 4.77 10.58 -6.69
N ALA A 73 4.37 10.44 -7.96
CA ALA A 73 4.58 9.21 -8.72
C ALA A 73 6.07 8.77 -8.75
N LYS A 74 7.00 9.74 -8.84
CA LYS A 74 8.45 9.49 -8.80
C LYS A 74 8.97 8.97 -7.46
N ARG A 75 8.22 9.16 -6.37
CA ARG A 75 8.58 8.73 -5.01
C ARG A 75 7.99 7.37 -4.62
N VAL A 76 7.14 6.77 -5.45
CA VAL A 76 6.52 5.46 -5.16
C VAL A 76 7.56 4.36 -4.86
N PRO A 77 8.67 4.21 -5.60
CA PRO A 77 9.68 3.19 -5.27
C PRO A 77 10.31 3.38 -3.89
N LEU A 78 10.60 4.63 -3.51
CA LEU A 78 11.13 4.96 -2.19
C LEU A 78 10.11 4.64 -1.09
N PHE A 79 8.87 5.09 -1.28
CA PHE A 79 7.75 4.81 -0.37
C PHE A 79 7.55 3.29 -0.15
N MET A 80 7.63 2.49 -1.22
CA MET A 80 7.53 1.04 -1.12
C MET A 80 8.67 0.44 -0.30
N ASN A 81 9.91 0.90 -0.51
CA ASN A 81 11.05 0.43 0.27
C ASN A 81 10.90 0.79 1.76
N GLU A 82 10.45 2.01 2.07
CA GLU A 82 10.23 2.47 3.44
C GLU A 82 9.14 1.64 4.13
N ILE A 83 8.00 1.40 3.49
CA ILE A 83 6.92 0.57 4.06
C ILE A 83 7.38 -0.86 4.29
N ILE A 84 8.05 -1.48 3.30
CA ILE A 84 8.49 -2.87 3.42
C ILE A 84 9.53 -3.00 4.53
N SER A 85 10.51 -2.09 4.58
CA SER A 85 11.53 -2.11 5.64
C SER A 85 10.89 -1.90 7.02
N PHE A 86 9.99 -0.92 7.13
CA PHE A 86 9.29 -0.66 8.39
C PHE A 86 8.47 -1.87 8.85
N TYR A 87 7.77 -2.55 7.93
CA TYR A 87 7.07 -3.80 8.25
C TYR A 87 8.03 -4.90 8.72
N GLN A 88 9.12 -5.13 8.01
CA GLN A 88 10.09 -6.18 8.37
C GLN A 88 10.72 -5.94 9.74
N ASP A 89 11.03 -4.68 10.05
CA ASP A 89 11.73 -4.29 11.28
C ASP A 89 10.80 -4.26 12.52
N ASN A 90 9.50 -4.06 12.34
CA ASN A 90 8.57 -3.76 13.45
C ASN A 90 7.42 -4.77 13.60
N ARG A 91 7.32 -5.76 12.71
CA ARG A 91 6.31 -6.82 12.84
C ARG A 91 6.67 -7.80 13.96
N SER A 92 5.64 -8.39 14.56
CA SER A 92 5.81 -9.55 15.42
C SER A 92 6.18 -10.78 14.58
N LYS A 93 6.66 -11.83 15.24
CA LYS A 93 7.00 -13.08 14.55
C LYS A 93 5.78 -13.62 13.79
N GLU A 94 5.96 -13.86 12.50
CA GLU A 94 4.92 -14.41 11.60
C GLU A 94 3.64 -13.57 11.51
N GLU A 95 3.72 -12.27 11.82
CA GLU A 95 2.58 -11.35 11.73
C GLU A 95 2.35 -10.92 10.27
N PRO A 96 1.16 -11.18 9.68
CA PRO A 96 0.81 -10.70 8.34
C PRO A 96 0.77 -9.17 8.24
N PHE A 97 0.99 -8.64 7.04
CA PHE A 97 1.06 -7.20 6.80
C PHE A 97 -0.23 -6.45 7.19
N ASN A 98 -1.40 -7.03 6.94
CA ASN A 98 -2.66 -6.37 7.29
C ASN A 98 -2.82 -6.24 8.81
N ASP A 99 -2.50 -7.31 9.55
CA ASP A 99 -2.55 -7.32 11.02
C ASP A 99 -1.55 -6.34 11.61
N PHE A 100 -0.35 -6.27 11.01
CA PHE A 100 0.66 -5.27 11.34
C PHE A 100 0.13 -3.84 11.19
N VAL A 101 -0.49 -3.52 10.04
CA VAL A 101 -1.08 -2.19 9.80
C VAL A 101 -2.21 -1.90 10.79
N ASP A 102 -3.06 -2.88 11.11
CA ASP A 102 -4.15 -2.70 12.08
C ASP A 102 -3.62 -2.40 13.49
N ARG A 103 -2.51 -3.04 13.87
CA ARG A 103 -1.86 -2.83 15.17
C ARG A 103 -1.13 -1.49 15.26
N VAL A 104 -0.43 -1.09 14.20
CA VAL A 104 0.44 0.09 14.20
C VAL A 104 -0.28 1.38 13.75
N GLY A 105 -1.29 1.24 12.91
CA GLY A 105 -2.04 2.35 12.32
C GLY A 105 -1.44 2.89 11.02
N THR A 106 -2.10 3.90 10.45
CA THR A 106 -1.77 4.56 9.17
C THR A 106 -1.67 6.07 9.28
#